data_AF-R7C5G6-F1
#
_entry.id   AF-R7C5G6-F1
#
_cell.length_a   1.000
_cell.length_b   1.000
_cell.length_c   1.000
_cell.angle_alpha   90.00
_cell.angle_beta   90.00
_cell.angle_gamma   90.00
#
_symmetry.space_group_name_H-M   'P 1'
#
loop_
_entity.id
_entity.type
_entity.pdbx_description
1 polymer ?
#
loop_
_entity_poly.entity_id
_entity_poly.type
_entity_poly.pdbx_seq_one_letter_code
_entity_poly.pdbx_strand_id
1 'polypeptide(L)' 'MDEMTDKELITILIDKYTDLQRIKKANNDTPNEELDYQIKTTTAKLSSMGINVEDLTL' A
#
# COMPACT_ATOMS: atom_id res chain seq x y z
N MET A 1 -15.99 -2.17 -19.96
CA MET A 1 -14.99 -1.91 -18.91
C MET A 1 -13.72 -2.56 -19.41
N ASP A 2 -12.68 -1.77 -19.66
CA ASP A 2 -11.38 -2.36 -19.96
C ASP A 2 -10.92 -3.14 -18.74
N GLU A 3 -10.49 -4.38 -18.98
CA GLU A 3 -9.95 -5.25 -17.94
C GLU A 3 -8.60 -4.67 -17.52
N MET A 4 -8.55 -4.12 -16.32
CA MET A 4 -7.35 -3.51 -15.76
C MET A 4 -6.25 -4.57 -15.69
N THR A 5 -5.09 -4.25 -16.24
CA THR A 5 -3.97 -5.21 -16.26
C THR A 5 -3.36 -5.35 -14.88
N ASP A 6 -2.73 -6.50 -14.61
CA ASP A 6 -2.00 -6.72 -13.35
C ASP A 6 -0.93 -5.66 -13.09
N LYS A 7 -0.30 -5.12 -14.15
CA LYS A 7 0.71 -4.05 -14.04
C LYS A 7 0.11 -2.72 -13.60
N GLU A 8 -1.06 -2.37 -14.11
CA GLU A 8 -1.77 -1.15 -13.69
C GLU A 8 -2.25 -1.28 -12.25
N LEU A 9 -2.76 -2.47 -11.88
CA LEU A 9 -3.17 -2.76 -10.51
C LEU A 9 -1.97 -2.66 -9.54
N ILE A 10 -0.81 -3.23 -9.90
CA ILE A 10 0.41 -3.12 -9.09
C ILE A 10 0.79 -1.65 -8.89
N THR A 11 0.79 -0.85 -9.96
CA THR A 11 1.11 0.59 -9.88
C THR A 11 0.18 1.31 -8.90
N ILE A 12 -1.13 1.09 -9.02
CA ILE A 12 -2.14 1.68 -8.13
C ILE A 12 -1.92 1.25 -6.67
N LEU A 13 -1.59 -0.01 -6.43
CA LEU A 13 -1.34 -0.52 -5.08
C LEU A 13 -0.05 0.04 -4.48
N ILE A 14 0.99 0.27 -5.28
CA ILE A 14 2.25 0.91 -4.84
C ILE A 14 1.98 2.36 -4.44
N ASP A 15 1.26 3.12 -5.27
CA ASP A 15 0.91 4.50 -4.97
C ASP A 15 0.08 4.58 -3.67
N LYS A 16 -0.94 3.72 -3.56
CA LYS A 16 -1.75 3.61 -2.35
C LYS A 16 -0.92 3.27 -1.12
N TYR A 17 -0.02 2.30 -1.21
CA TYR A 17 0.86 1.93 -0.10
C TYR A 17 1.72 3.12 0.35
N THR A 18 2.32 3.83 -0.61
CA THR A 18 3.15 5.01 -0.35
C THR A 18 2.36 6.13 0.33
N ASP A 19 1.13 6.39 -0.12
CA ASP A 19 0.26 7.40 0.48
C ASP A 19 -0.14 7.03 1.91
N LEU A 20 -0.48 5.77 2.17
CA LEU A 20 -0.81 5.31 3.53
C LEU A 20 0.38 5.46 4.48
N GLN A 21 1.60 5.13 4.03
CA GLN A 21 2.83 5.33 4.82
C GLN A 21 3.07 6.81 5.11
N ARG A 22 2.88 7.70 4.11
CA ARG A 22 3.00 9.15 4.29
C ARG A 22 1.97 9.69 5.27
N ILE A 23 0.71 9.25 5.19
CA ILE A 23 -0.35 9.65 6.12
C ILE A 23 -0.01 9.21 7.54
N LYS A 24 0.46 7.97 7.72
CA LYS A 24 0.85 7.45 9.04
C LYS A 24 1.97 8.29 9.66
N LYS A 25 3.02 8.58 8.88
CA LYS A 25 4.14 9.43 9.28
C LYS A 25 3.70 10.88 9.57
N ALA A 26 2.84 11.46 8.74
CA ALA A 26 2.32 12.82 8.91
C ALA A 26 1.41 12.94 10.15
N ASN A 27 0.78 11.85 10.58
CA ASN A 27 0.00 11.76 11.82
C ASN A 27 0.87 11.44 13.05
N ASN A 28 2.19 11.59 12.97
CA ASN A 28 3.15 11.27 14.04
C ASN A 28 2.97 9.85 14.59
N ASP A 29 2.66 8.88 13.73
CA ASP A 29 2.42 7.48 14.12
C ASP A 29 1.33 7.33 15.21
N THR A 30 0.39 8.30 15.27
CA THR A 30 -0.77 8.21 16.17
C THR A 30 -1.55 6.93 15.86
N PRO A 31 -1.87 6.09 16.87
CA PRO A 31 -2.58 4.84 16.66
C PRO A 31 -3.88 5.04 15.87
N ASN A 32 -4.01 4.28 14.78
CA ASN A 32 -5.20 4.29 13.92
C ASN A 32 -5.39 2.91 13.31
N GLU A 33 -6.31 2.14 13.89
CA GLU A 33 -6.56 0.74 13.52
C GLU A 33 -6.97 0.58 12.05
N GLU A 34 -7.74 1.53 11.52
CA GLU A 34 -8.16 1.50 10.12
C GLU A 34 -6.99 1.75 9.18
N LEU A 35 -6.14 2.73 9.49
CA LEU A 35 -4.93 3.01 8.72
C LEU A 35 -3.97 1.81 8.73
N ASP A 36 -3.77 1.20 9.89
CA ASP A 36 -2.94 0.01 10.04
C ASP A 36 -3.51 -1.19 9.27
N TYR A 37 -4.83 -1.36 9.30
CA TYR A 37 -5.52 -2.41 8.53
C TYR A 37 -5.36 -2.19 7.02
N GLN A 38 -5.50 -0.96 6.53
CA GLN A 38 -5.30 -0.63 5.12
C GLN A 38 -3.85 -0.88 4.67
N ILE A 39 -2.86 -0.51 5.50
CA ILE A 39 -1.44 -0.79 5.23
C ILE A 39 -1.21 -2.30 5.16
N LYS A 40 -1.73 -3.06 6.13
CA LYS A 40 -1.58 -4.53 6.18
C LYS A 40 -2.21 -5.22 4.97
N THR A 41 -3.43 -4.84 4.61
CA THR A 41 -4.13 -5.46 3.47
C THR A 41 -3.49 -5.10 2.14
N THR A 42 -3.04 -3.85 1.97
CA THR A 42 -2.32 -3.42 0.76
C THR A 42 -0.97 -4.14 0.63
N THR A 43 -0.26 -4.29 1.75
CA THR A 43 0.99 -5.08 1.83
C THR A 43 0.76 -6.52 1.38
N ALA A 44 -0.23 -7.21 1.96
CA ALA A 44 -0.53 -8.60 1.60
C ALA A 44 -0.87 -8.78 0.11
N LYS A 45 -1.59 -7.82 -0.49
CA LYS A 45 -1.90 -7.82 -1.92
C LYS A 45 -0.65 -7.67 -2.77
N LEU A 46 0.19 -6.67 -2.48
CA LEU A 46 1.46 -6.45 -3.19
C LEU A 46 2.37 -7.69 -3.08
N SER A 47 2.52 -8.26 -1.89
CA SER A 47 3.29 -9.49 -1.69
C SER A 47 2.72 -10.68 -2.46
N SER A 48 1.39 -10.82 -2.55
CA SER A 48 0.76 -11.88 -3.36
C SER A 48 1.03 -11.73 -4.87
N MET A 49 1.35 -10.53 -5.32
CA MET A 49 1.75 -10.21 -6.69
C MET A 49 3.27 -10.25 -6.90
N GLY A 50 4.04 -10.70 -5.90
CA GLY A 50 5.50 -10.81 -5.97
C GLY A 50 6.25 -9.49 -5.76
N ILE A 51 5.57 -8.44 -5.28
CA ILE A 51 6.19 -7.15 -4.98
C ILE A 51 6.68 -7.15 -3.52
N ASN A 52 7.98 -6.90 -3.33
CA ASN A 52 8.55 -6.66 -2.01
C ASN A 52 8.24 -5.21 -1.57
N VAL A 53 7.51 -5.07 -0.47
CA VAL A 53 7.11 -3.74 0.03
C VAL A 53 8.20 -3.07 0.87
N GLU A 54 9.20 -3.81 1.36
CA GLU A 54 10.30 -3.25 2.15
C GLU A 54 11.09 -2.23 1.33
N ASP A 55 11.24 -2.49 0.02
CA ASP A 55 11.88 -1.58 -0.95
C ASP A 55 11.08 -0.29 -1.20
N LEU A 56 9.82 -0.22 -0.75
CA LEU A 56 8.91 0.91 -0.93
C LEU A 56 8.77 1.77 0.35
N THR A 57 9.39 1.36 1.46
CA THR A 57 9.30 2.07 2.74
C THR A 57 10.23 3.30 2.79
N LEU A 58 9.83 4.32 3.56
CA LEU A 58 10.49 5.63 3.70
C LEU A 58 11.32 5.74 4.98
#